data_AF-A0A1R3H4G7-F1
#
_entry.id   AF-A0A1R3H4G7-F1
#
_cell.length_a   1.000
_cell.length_b   1.000
_cell.length_c   1.000
_cell.angle_alpha   90.00
_cell.angle_beta   90.00
_cell.angle_gamma   90.00
#
_symmetry.space_group_name_H-M   'P 1'
#
loop_
_entity.id
_entity.type
_entity.pdbx_description
1 polymer ?
#
loop_
_entity_poly.entity_id
_entity_poly.type
_entity_poly.pdbx_seq_one_letter_code
_entity_poly.pdbx_strand_id
1 'polypeptide(L)'
;MAKTKRVITILLRLLALGACISATVVMITSHDSADVLNMKFSAKYTNTPTFKYYVIAEAIAAGYSLIVLFLSSKSLCWRLIVILDVVMAMLLTSSISAALAIAQVGKKGNSHAGWLPVCDQVPKFCDHVTGSLVSGFVAAIVYLVLNLYSLHAVLSPLFPNMVCEALSFAIPLFTNLTSKDAKRDRKHSTIYRSIPRIRCSSYSAEQPIIAEKPQNDHSLTGTAYDFERATTSLTGQFLLNSKKVTIVRHGLSTWNEEGRIQGSSNSSVLTEAGVKQAERCRQALANMHFDQCFASPISRAKNLEAVDARVIYPKEYVTWREDPANFYVNGVYPTRRLWATAREAWREILLTPGEHFLVVTHKSILRALICTALGLPPERFRAIDVNNGGISTFSFNKRGEAMLQSLNMTAHMYSDHVYIS
;
A
#
# COMPACT_ATOMS: atom_id res chain seq x y z
N MET A 1 -34.98 -28.19 -30.44
CA MET A 1 -34.16 -27.09 -29.86
C MET A 1 -33.77 -27.29 -28.39
N ALA A 2 -34.68 -27.68 -27.48
CA ALA A 2 -34.35 -27.80 -26.05
C ALA A 2 -33.27 -28.84 -25.70
N LYS A 3 -33.24 -30.00 -26.38
CA LYS A 3 -32.22 -31.05 -26.18
C LYS A 3 -30.81 -30.56 -26.56
N THR A 4 -30.66 -29.95 -27.73
CA THR A 4 -29.39 -29.37 -28.20
C THR A 4 -28.87 -28.30 -27.24
N LYS A 5 -29.77 -27.43 -26.74
CA LYS A 5 -29.37 -26.37 -25.80
C LYS A 5 -28.82 -26.93 -24.49
N ARG A 6 -29.40 -28.02 -23.99
CA ARG A 6 -28.98 -28.70 -22.76
C ARG A 6 -27.63 -29.40 -22.91
N VAL A 7 -27.37 -30.02 -24.06
CA VAL A 7 -26.07 -30.69 -24.35
C VAL A 7 -24.93 -29.66 -24.33
N ILE A 8 -25.11 -28.50 -24.95
CA ILE A 8 -24.09 -27.43 -24.98
C ILE A 8 -23.76 -26.95 -23.55
N THR A 9 -24.77 -26.69 -22.72
CA THR A 9 -24.54 -26.25 -21.33
C THR A 9 -23.80 -27.31 -20.51
N ILE A 10 -24.13 -28.60 -20.69
CA ILE A 10 -23.42 -29.69 -19.99
C ILE A 10 -21.96 -29.76 -20.43
N LEU A 11 -21.67 -29.64 -21.73
CA LEU A 11 -20.31 -29.63 -22.25
C LEU A 11 -19.49 -28.46 -21.70
N LEU A 12 -20.04 -27.25 -21.70
CA LEU A 12 -19.37 -26.08 -21.14
C LEU A 12 -19.07 -26.24 -19.64
N ARG A 13 -19.97 -26.86 -18.87
CA ARG A 13 -19.73 -27.14 -17.45
C ARG A 13 -18.66 -28.20 -17.22
N LEU A 14 -18.59 -29.24 -18.05
CA LEU A 14 -17.52 -30.24 -17.97
C LEU A 14 -16.16 -29.63 -18.28
N LEU A 15 -16.09 -28.73 -19.27
CA LEU A 15 -14.87 -27.97 -19.57
C LEU A 15 -14.47 -27.05 -18.42
N ALA A 16 -15.42 -26.30 -17.85
CA ALA A 16 -15.17 -25.44 -16.69
C ALA A 16 -14.68 -26.25 -15.48
N LEU A 17 -15.32 -27.39 -15.19
CA LEU A 17 -14.93 -28.31 -14.13
C LEU A 17 -13.49 -28.81 -14.33
N GLY A 18 -13.16 -29.25 -15.54
CA GLY A 18 -11.82 -29.71 -15.89
C GLY A 18 -10.77 -28.62 -15.66
N ALA A 19 -11.03 -27.40 -16.14
CA ALA A 19 -10.13 -26.25 -16.01
C ALA A 19 -9.93 -25.80 -14.54
N CYS A 20 -10.98 -25.81 -13.73
CA CYS A 20 -10.89 -25.47 -12.29
C CYS A 20 -10.08 -26.54 -11.52
N ILE A 21 -10.30 -27.82 -11.82
CA ILE A 21 -9.55 -28.92 -11.20
C ILE A 21 -8.07 -28.84 -11.59
N SER A 22 -7.74 -28.65 -12.87
CA SER A 22 -6.34 -28.52 -13.29
C SER A 22 -5.67 -27.30 -12.66
N ALA A 23 -6.35 -26.15 -12.62
CA ALA A 23 -5.86 -24.95 -11.94
C ALA A 23 -5.53 -25.25 -10.46
N THR A 24 -6.45 -25.89 -9.76
CA THR A 24 -6.33 -26.26 -8.34
C THR A 24 -5.16 -27.21 -8.10
N VAL A 25 -5.09 -28.32 -8.85
CA VAL A 25 -4.06 -29.35 -8.70
C VAL A 25 -2.67 -28.82 -9.00
N VAL A 26 -2.50 -28.06 -10.10
CA VAL A 26 -1.22 -27.47 -10.48
C VAL A 26 -0.72 -26.47 -9.43
N MET A 27 -1.63 -25.66 -8.84
CA MET A 27 -1.26 -24.73 -7.76
C MET A 27 -0.89 -25.45 -6.46
N ILE A 28 -1.66 -26.46 -6.03
CA ILE A 28 -1.40 -27.17 -4.76
C ILE A 28 -0.07 -27.93 -4.82
N THR A 29 0.27 -28.47 -5.99
CA THR A 29 1.53 -29.19 -6.21
C THR A 29 2.73 -28.27 -6.42
N SER A 30 2.52 -26.94 -6.46
CA SER A 30 3.61 -25.97 -6.60
C SER A 30 4.46 -25.89 -5.31
N HIS A 31 5.67 -26.41 -5.41
CA HIS A 31 6.69 -26.30 -4.39
C HIS A 31 8.06 -26.25 -5.07
N ASP A 32 8.93 -25.39 -4.57
CA ASP A 32 10.33 -25.34 -5.01
C ASP A 32 11.18 -24.80 -3.87
N SER A 33 12.47 -25.10 -3.89
CA SER A 33 13.40 -24.58 -2.89
C SER A 33 14.78 -24.37 -3.50
N ALA A 34 15.38 -23.23 -3.21
CA ALA A 34 16.68 -22.84 -3.74
C ALA A 34 17.62 -22.40 -2.62
N ASP A 35 18.88 -22.79 -2.73
CA ASP A 35 19.93 -22.44 -1.78
C ASP A 35 20.69 -21.22 -2.31
N VAL A 36 20.54 -20.07 -1.66
CA VAL A 36 21.19 -18.82 -2.04
C VAL A 36 21.98 -18.30 -0.83
N LEU A 37 23.30 -18.17 -0.97
CA LEU A 37 24.21 -17.70 0.09
C LEU A 37 24.07 -18.49 1.41
N ASN A 38 24.10 -19.84 1.34
CA ASN A 38 23.94 -20.75 2.49
C ASN A 38 22.61 -20.62 3.27
N MET A 39 21.57 -20.00 2.66
CA MET A 39 20.22 -19.97 3.20
C MET A 39 19.25 -20.68 2.24
N LYS A 40 18.39 -21.54 2.79
CA LYS A 40 17.36 -22.26 2.02
C LYS A 40 16.11 -21.39 1.84
N PHE A 41 15.84 -20.93 0.63
CA PHE A 41 14.58 -20.26 0.28
C PHE A 41 13.56 -21.29 -0.17
N SER A 42 12.49 -21.50 0.61
CA SER A 42 11.40 -22.43 0.26
C SER A 42 10.16 -21.67 -0.22
N ALA A 43 9.75 -21.92 -1.47
CA ALA A 43 8.57 -21.34 -2.09
C ALA A 43 7.44 -22.38 -2.15
N LYS A 44 6.29 -22.04 -1.56
CA LYS A 44 5.07 -22.87 -1.56
C LYS A 44 3.86 -21.97 -1.72
N TYR A 45 2.78 -22.47 -2.35
CA TYR A 45 1.54 -21.71 -2.49
C TYR A 45 0.96 -21.29 -1.11
N THR A 46 1.21 -22.09 -0.07
CA THR A 46 0.77 -21.82 1.31
C THR A 46 1.42 -20.59 1.95
N ASN A 47 2.50 -20.07 1.37
CA ASN A 47 3.24 -18.95 1.94
C ASN A 47 2.57 -17.61 1.59
N THR A 48 1.64 -17.58 0.64
CA THR A 48 0.92 -16.36 0.27
C THR A 48 -0.58 -16.54 0.45
N PRO A 49 -1.27 -15.67 1.22
CA PRO A 49 -2.72 -15.78 1.42
C PRO A 49 -3.50 -15.69 0.10
N THR A 50 -2.98 -14.96 -0.88
CA THR A 50 -3.58 -14.80 -2.20
C THR A 50 -3.66 -16.10 -2.99
N PHE A 51 -2.61 -16.93 -2.98
CA PHE A 51 -2.65 -18.23 -3.65
C PHE A 51 -3.56 -19.22 -2.93
N LYS A 52 -3.67 -19.15 -1.60
CA LYS A 52 -4.68 -19.91 -0.85
C LYS A 52 -6.10 -19.52 -1.27
N TYR A 53 -6.37 -18.22 -1.35
CA TYR A 53 -7.68 -17.72 -1.79
C TYR A 53 -8.02 -18.19 -3.20
N TYR A 54 -7.06 -18.13 -4.13
CA TYR A 54 -7.21 -18.67 -5.48
C TYR A 54 -7.57 -20.16 -5.50
N VAL A 55 -6.81 -21.00 -4.79
CA VAL A 55 -7.08 -22.44 -4.69
C VAL A 55 -8.48 -22.72 -4.12
N ILE A 56 -8.87 -21.99 -3.08
CA ILE A 56 -10.20 -22.15 -2.46
C ILE A 56 -11.31 -21.75 -3.43
N ALA A 57 -11.15 -20.63 -4.13
CA ALA A 57 -12.14 -20.15 -5.11
C ALA A 57 -12.32 -21.13 -6.28
N GLU A 58 -11.23 -21.63 -6.86
CA GLU A 58 -11.25 -22.63 -7.93
C GLU A 58 -11.87 -23.96 -7.47
N ALA A 59 -11.56 -24.39 -6.24
CA ALA A 59 -12.15 -25.60 -5.66
C ALA A 59 -13.66 -25.46 -5.43
N ILE A 60 -14.14 -24.30 -4.95
CA ILE A 60 -15.57 -24.01 -4.80
C ILE A 60 -16.25 -24.03 -6.19
N ALA A 61 -15.62 -23.47 -7.22
CA ALA A 61 -16.16 -23.47 -8.58
C ALA A 61 -16.24 -24.86 -9.21
N ALA A 62 -15.22 -25.68 -8.97
CA ALA A 62 -15.22 -27.09 -9.36
C ALA A 62 -16.36 -27.85 -8.64
N GLY A 63 -16.48 -27.70 -7.32
CA GLY A 63 -17.55 -28.32 -6.53
C GLY A 63 -18.94 -27.91 -7.00
N TYR A 64 -19.14 -26.61 -7.24
CA TYR A 64 -20.39 -26.09 -7.79
C TYR A 64 -20.70 -26.66 -9.18
N SER A 65 -19.73 -26.66 -10.09
CA SER A 65 -19.90 -27.22 -11.45
C SER A 65 -20.29 -28.69 -11.40
N LEU A 66 -19.66 -29.46 -10.51
CA LEU A 66 -19.98 -30.87 -10.30
C LEU A 66 -21.41 -31.06 -9.79
N ILE A 67 -21.82 -30.29 -8.77
CA ILE A 67 -23.18 -30.37 -8.20
C ILE A 67 -24.23 -30.06 -9.27
N VAL A 68 -24.05 -28.97 -10.03
CA VAL A 68 -25.03 -28.54 -11.04
C VAL A 68 -25.18 -29.55 -12.19
N LEU A 69 -24.16 -30.37 -12.49
CA LEU A 69 -24.28 -31.45 -13.47
C LEU A 69 -25.33 -32.51 -13.07
N PHE A 70 -25.57 -32.71 -11.77
CA PHE A 70 -26.53 -33.69 -11.25
C PHE A 70 -27.92 -33.09 -10.95
N LEU A 71 -28.06 -31.77 -10.87
CA LEU A 71 -29.37 -31.14 -10.62
C LEU A 71 -30.25 -31.16 -11.89
N SER A 72 -31.37 -31.87 -11.81
CA SER A 72 -32.35 -31.98 -12.90
C SER A 72 -33.15 -30.69 -13.11
N SER A 73 -33.28 -30.27 -14.38
CA SER A 73 -33.88 -28.99 -14.79
C SER A 73 -35.41 -28.95 -14.60
N LYS A 74 -35.88 -28.67 -13.38
CA LYS A 74 -37.25 -28.19 -13.13
C LYS A 74 -37.30 -26.66 -13.15
N SER A 75 -38.45 -26.09 -13.53
CA SER A 75 -38.63 -24.69 -13.97
C SER A 75 -38.29 -23.59 -12.94
N LEU A 76 -38.18 -23.92 -11.65
CA LEU A 76 -37.80 -22.96 -10.61
C LEU A 76 -36.28 -22.92 -10.36
N CYS A 77 -35.59 -24.05 -10.48
CA CYS A 77 -34.16 -24.16 -10.15
C CYS A 77 -33.25 -23.50 -11.20
N TRP A 78 -33.67 -23.43 -12.47
CA TRP A 78 -32.79 -22.96 -13.54
C TRP A 78 -32.46 -21.45 -13.44
N ARG A 79 -33.37 -20.61 -12.94
CA ARG A 79 -33.09 -19.18 -12.73
C ARG A 79 -32.05 -18.96 -11.63
N LEU A 80 -32.14 -19.74 -10.55
CA LEU A 80 -31.16 -19.71 -9.46
C LEU A 80 -29.78 -20.18 -9.94
N ILE A 81 -29.72 -21.18 -10.83
CA ILE A 81 -28.47 -21.66 -11.43
C ILE A 81 -27.78 -20.53 -12.21
N VAL A 82 -28.51 -19.77 -13.05
CA VAL A 82 -27.92 -18.65 -13.80
C VAL A 82 -27.37 -17.56 -12.88
N ILE A 83 -28.08 -17.22 -11.80
CA ILE A 83 -27.59 -16.24 -10.82
C ILE A 83 -26.30 -16.75 -10.15
N LEU A 84 -26.28 -18.03 -9.75
CA LEU A 84 -25.11 -18.64 -9.15
C LEU A 84 -23.94 -18.72 -10.14
N ASP A 85 -24.18 -18.97 -11.43
CA ASP A 85 -23.13 -18.96 -12.46
C ASP A 85 -22.44 -17.59 -12.60
N VAL A 86 -23.20 -16.50 -12.46
CA VAL A 86 -22.65 -15.14 -12.44
C VAL A 86 -21.80 -14.93 -11.18
N VAL A 87 -22.31 -15.34 -10.00
CA VAL A 87 -21.56 -15.26 -8.74
C VAL A 87 -20.24 -16.05 -8.82
N MET A 88 -20.28 -17.24 -9.42
CA MET A 88 -19.09 -18.06 -9.62
C MET A 88 -18.09 -17.40 -10.58
N ALA A 89 -18.55 -16.81 -11.68
CA ALA A 89 -17.67 -16.07 -12.60
C ALA A 89 -17.01 -14.86 -11.91
N MET A 90 -17.74 -14.15 -11.06
CA MET A 90 -17.20 -13.05 -10.26
C MET A 90 -16.15 -13.54 -9.25
N LEU A 91 -16.41 -14.66 -8.57
CA LEU A 91 -15.48 -15.26 -7.61
C LEU A 91 -14.18 -15.74 -8.28
N LEU A 92 -14.28 -16.37 -9.46
CA LEU A 92 -13.12 -16.81 -10.23
C LEU A 92 -12.29 -15.61 -10.72
N THR A 93 -12.95 -14.61 -11.31
CA THR A 93 -12.23 -13.44 -11.84
C THR A 93 -11.57 -12.61 -10.73
N SER A 94 -12.18 -12.49 -9.55
CA SER A 94 -11.55 -11.82 -8.40
C SER A 94 -10.34 -12.59 -7.88
N SER A 95 -10.42 -13.91 -7.80
CA SER A 95 -9.33 -14.75 -7.29
C SER A 95 -8.15 -14.80 -8.25
N ILE A 96 -8.40 -14.93 -9.56
CA ILE A 96 -7.38 -14.88 -10.62
C ILE A 96 -6.67 -13.53 -10.61
N SER A 97 -7.42 -12.42 -10.53
CA SER A 97 -6.83 -11.07 -10.53
C SER A 97 -5.90 -10.85 -9.35
N ALA A 98 -6.29 -11.31 -8.16
CA ALA A 98 -5.46 -11.21 -6.97
C ALA A 98 -4.19 -12.06 -7.11
N ALA A 99 -4.32 -13.32 -7.54
CA ALA A 99 -3.19 -14.23 -7.71
C ALA A 99 -2.22 -13.76 -8.80
N LEU A 100 -2.75 -13.20 -9.90
CA LEU A 100 -1.94 -12.61 -10.97
C LEU A 100 -1.12 -11.43 -10.49
N ALA A 101 -1.68 -10.55 -9.65
CA ALA A 101 -0.94 -9.40 -9.10
C ALA A 101 0.30 -9.85 -8.31
N ILE A 102 0.15 -10.89 -7.46
CA ILE A 102 1.27 -11.48 -6.72
C ILE A 102 2.24 -12.21 -7.66
N ALA A 103 1.74 -12.96 -8.64
CA ALA A 103 2.59 -13.65 -9.60
C ALA A 103 3.45 -12.66 -10.42
N GLN A 104 2.88 -11.51 -10.81
CA GLN A 104 3.61 -10.44 -11.50
C GLN A 104 4.69 -9.83 -10.62
N VAL A 105 4.38 -9.59 -9.36
CA VAL A 105 5.37 -9.16 -8.36
C VAL A 105 6.48 -10.20 -8.21
N GLY A 106 6.14 -11.49 -8.12
CA GLY A 106 7.13 -12.56 -8.02
C GLY A 106 8.05 -12.64 -9.24
N LYS A 107 7.51 -12.37 -10.44
CA LYS A 107 8.26 -12.44 -11.71
C LYS A 107 9.11 -11.21 -11.99
N LYS A 108 8.58 -10.00 -11.81
CA LYS A 108 9.25 -8.75 -12.17
C LYS A 108 9.83 -7.98 -10.98
N GLY A 109 9.43 -8.34 -9.76
CA GLY A 109 9.65 -7.51 -8.59
C GLY A 109 8.83 -6.21 -8.63
N ASN A 110 9.05 -5.37 -7.63
CA ASN A 110 8.59 -4.00 -7.57
C ASN A 110 9.69 -3.16 -6.91
N SER A 111 10.44 -2.39 -7.71
CA SER A 111 11.54 -1.56 -7.23
C SER A 111 11.07 -0.46 -6.27
N HIS A 112 9.86 0.08 -6.46
CA HIS A 112 9.29 1.12 -5.58
C HIS A 112 8.97 0.59 -4.18
N ALA A 113 8.51 -0.66 -4.09
CA ALA A 113 8.26 -1.36 -2.83
C ALA A 113 9.51 -2.09 -2.28
N GLY A 114 10.62 -2.14 -3.03
CA GLY A 114 11.81 -2.92 -2.70
C GLY A 114 11.59 -4.43 -2.73
N TRP A 115 10.63 -4.89 -3.54
CA TRP A 115 10.37 -6.32 -3.77
C TRP A 115 11.23 -6.79 -4.93
N LEU A 116 12.10 -7.75 -4.67
CA LEU A 116 12.95 -8.32 -5.71
C LEU A 116 12.20 -9.41 -6.46
N PRO A 117 12.52 -9.64 -7.75
CA PRO A 117 12.03 -10.80 -8.47
C PRO A 117 12.50 -12.08 -7.75
N VAL A 118 11.58 -13.02 -7.55
CA VAL A 118 11.81 -14.29 -6.86
C VAL A 118 11.88 -15.46 -7.86
N CYS A 119 11.22 -15.33 -9.02
CA CYS A 119 11.12 -16.41 -10.00
C CYS A 119 12.45 -16.86 -10.61
N ASP A 120 13.48 -16.01 -10.60
CA ASP A 120 14.83 -16.40 -11.07
C ASP A 120 15.48 -17.44 -10.14
N GLN A 121 15.08 -17.47 -8.86
CA GLN A 121 15.63 -18.40 -7.87
C GLN A 121 14.79 -19.68 -7.75
N VAL A 122 13.48 -19.59 -7.95
CA VAL A 122 12.52 -20.73 -7.85
C VAL A 122 11.70 -20.90 -9.13
N PRO A 123 12.34 -21.22 -10.27
CA PRO A 123 11.69 -21.23 -11.57
C PRO A 123 10.57 -22.27 -11.66
N LYS A 124 10.72 -23.45 -11.05
CA LYS A 124 9.70 -24.52 -11.13
C LYS A 124 8.41 -24.11 -10.43
N PHE A 125 8.54 -23.43 -9.28
CA PHE A 125 7.40 -22.88 -8.58
C PHE A 125 6.66 -21.84 -9.45
N CYS A 126 7.40 -20.92 -10.07
CA CYS A 126 6.79 -19.89 -10.90
C CYS A 126 6.17 -20.42 -12.20
N ASP A 127 6.75 -21.46 -12.79
CA ASP A 127 6.19 -22.14 -13.97
C ASP A 127 4.89 -22.85 -13.61
N HIS A 128 4.84 -23.56 -12.47
CA HIS A 128 3.61 -24.15 -11.94
C HIS A 128 2.54 -23.09 -11.65
N VAL A 129 2.88 -22.00 -10.96
CA VAL A 129 1.95 -20.90 -10.69
C VAL A 129 1.41 -20.31 -11.99
N THR A 130 2.26 -20.12 -12.99
CA THR A 130 1.85 -19.60 -14.30
C THR A 130 0.92 -20.57 -15.02
N GLY A 131 1.26 -21.87 -15.07
CA GLY A 131 0.41 -22.89 -15.67
C GLY A 131 -0.95 -23.01 -14.99
N SER A 132 -0.98 -22.92 -13.66
CA SER A 132 -2.22 -22.88 -12.90
C SER A 132 -3.07 -21.66 -13.26
N LEU A 133 -2.49 -20.45 -13.28
CA LEU A 133 -3.20 -19.23 -13.64
C LEU A 133 -3.78 -19.28 -15.05
N VAL A 134 -3.03 -19.81 -16.02
CA VAL A 134 -3.53 -20.01 -17.40
C VAL A 134 -4.77 -20.91 -17.39
N SER A 135 -4.73 -22.00 -16.63
CA SER A 135 -5.89 -22.89 -16.46
C SER A 135 -7.09 -22.18 -15.81
N GLY A 136 -6.86 -21.35 -14.79
CA GLY A 136 -7.92 -20.55 -14.15
C GLY A 136 -8.53 -19.52 -15.11
N PHE A 137 -7.72 -18.86 -15.95
CA PHE A 137 -8.22 -17.98 -17.00
C PHE A 137 -9.09 -18.71 -18.03
N VAL A 138 -8.72 -19.93 -18.41
CA VAL A 138 -9.57 -20.77 -19.27
C VAL A 138 -10.91 -21.05 -18.58
N ALA A 139 -10.91 -21.40 -17.29
CA ALA A 139 -12.15 -21.59 -16.54
C ALA A 139 -13.04 -20.33 -16.53
N ALA A 140 -12.45 -19.15 -16.29
CA ALA A 140 -13.17 -17.88 -16.31
C ALA A 140 -13.78 -17.56 -17.68
N ILE A 141 -13.06 -17.83 -18.77
CA ILE A 141 -13.57 -17.66 -20.15
C ILE A 141 -14.73 -18.61 -20.42
N VAL A 142 -14.63 -19.88 -20.02
CA VAL A 142 -15.72 -20.85 -20.20
C VAL A 142 -16.96 -20.44 -19.40
N TYR A 143 -16.79 -19.94 -18.17
CA TYR A 143 -17.89 -19.38 -17.37
C TYR A 143 -18.51 -18.14 -18.01
N LEU A 144 -17.71 -17.26 -18.61
CA LEU A 144 -18.21 -16.11 -19.37
C LEU A 144 -19.06 -16.55 -20.56
N VAL A 145 -18.58 -17.52 -21.35
CA VAL A 145 -19.32 -18.10 -22.48
C VAL A 145 -20.62 -18.76 -22.00
N LEU A 146 -20.59 -19.48 -20.87
CA LEU A 146 -21.77 -20.09 -20.27
C LEU A 146 -22.80 -19.05 -19.85
N ASN A 147 -22.36 -17.94 -19.25
CA ASN A 147 -23.22 -16.83 -18.85
C ASN A 147 -23.84 -16.13 -20.06
N LEU A 148 -23.05 -15.83 -21.10
CA LEU A 148 -23.55 -15.23 -22.35
C LEU A 148 -24.55 -16.14 -23.06
N TYR A 149 -24.26 -17.44 -23.12
CA TYR A 149 -25.13 -18.43 -23.71
C TYR A 149 -26.46 -18.55 -22.95
N SER A 150 -26.39 -18.57 -21.61
CA SER A 150 -27.57 -18.62 -20.75
C SER A 150 -28.41 -17.35 -20.91
N LEU A 151 -27.77 -16.18 -20.92
CA LEU A 151 -28.41 -14.89 -21.15
C LEU A 151 -29.12 -14.84 -22.51
N HIS A 152 -28.46 -15.27 -23.59
CA HIS A 152 -29.06 -15.39 -24.91
C HIS A 152 -30.25 -16.35 -24.92
N ALA A 153 -30.14 -17.51 -24.25
CA ALA A 153 -31.24 -18.45 -24.14
C ALA A 153 -32.47 -17.88 -23.41
N VAL A 154 -32.27 -16.96 -22.45
CA VAL A 154 -33.33 -16.28 -21.70
C VAL A 154 -33.92 -15.07 -22.42
N LEU A 155 -33.09 -14.30 -23.14
CA LEU A 155 -33.51 -13.10 -23.87
C LEU A 155 -34.10 -13.42 -25.25
N SER A 156 -33.68 -14.50 -25.90
CA SER A 156 -34.18 -14.90 -27.23
C SER A 156 -35.71 -15.01 -27.35
N PRO A 157 -36.48 -15.45 -26.34
CA PRO A 157 -37.94 -15.44 -26.39
C PRO A 157 -38.55 -14.05 -26.12
N LEU A 158 -37.80 -13.12 -25.50
CA LEU A 158 -38.27 -11.80 -25.11
C LEU A 158 -37.99 -10.73 -26.18
N PHE A 159 -36.92 -10.89 -26.98
CA PHE A 159 -36.49 -9.91 -27.99
C PHE A 159 -35.93 -10.60 -29.26
N PRO A 160 -36.78 -11.12 -30.16
CA PRO A 160 -36.34 -11.83 -31.36
C PRO A 160 -35.49 -10.98 -32.34
N ASN A 161 -35.57 -9.64 -32.26
CA ASN A 161 -34.96 -8.72 -33.24
C ASN A 161 -33.76 -7.90 -32.71
N MET A 162 -33.36 -8.05 -31.44
CA MET A 162 -32.35 -7.16 -30.83
C MET A 162 -30.92 -7.73 -30.82
N VAL A 163 -30.73 -9.00 -31.18
CA VAL A 163 -29.45 -9.71 -31.02
C VAL A 163 -28.44 -9.40 -32.14
N CYS A 164 -28.84 -8.73 -33.23
CA CYS A 164 -27.93 -8.37 -34.31
C CYS A 164 -27.01 -7.18 -34.00
N GLU A 165 -27.38 -6.28 -33.09
CA GLU A 165 -26.59 -5.06 -32.83
C GLU A 165 -25.55 -5.22 -31.71
N ALA A 166 -25.78 -6.13 -30.75
CA ALA A 166 -24.89 -6.28 -29.58
C ALA A 166 -23.55 -6.99 -29.89
N LEU A 167 -23.44 -7.67 -31.05
CA LEU A 167 -22.21 -8.36 -31.47
C LEU A 167 -21.23 -7.46 -32.25
N SER A 168 -21.57 -6.19 -32.49
CA SER A 168 -20.66 -5.23 -33.16
C SER A 168 -19.80 -4.39 -32.21
N PHE A 169 -19.96 -4.52 -30.89
CA PHE A 169 -19.19 -3.74 -29.91
C PHE A 169 -18.33 -4.62 -28.99
N ALA A 170 -17.33 -5.30 -29.55
CA ALA A 170 -16.17 -5.75 -28.78
C ALA A 170 -14.91 -6.00 -29.65
N ILE A 171 -14.05 -4.98 -29.73
CA ILE A 171 -12.56 -5.01 -29.82
C ILE A 171 -11.97 -5.40 -31.21
N PRO A 172 -11.09 -4.59 -31.85
CA PRO A 172 -9.70 -4.31 -31.38
C PRO A 172 -9.28 -2.82 -31.41
N LEU A 173 -8.52 -2.34 -30.41
CA LEU A 173 -7.05 -2.40 -30.26
C LEU A 173 -6.33 -1.34 -31.12
N PHE A 174 -5.62 -0.44 -30.43
CA PHE A 174 -4.43 0.32 -30.84
C PHE A 174 -4.18 0.50 -32.34
N THR A 175 -4.22 1.75 -32.82
CA THR A 175 -3.08 2.43 -33.47
C THR A 175 -3.43 3.87 -33.88
N ASN A 176 -2.47 4.76 -33.67
CA ASN A 176 -2.26 6.05 -34.31
C ASN A 176 -3.33 7.14 -34.17
N LEU A 177 -3.06 8.11 -33.28
CA LEU A 177 -3.22 9.51 -33.64
C LEU A 177 -2.07 10.34 -33.08
N THR A 178 -1.26 10.77 -34.03
CA THR A 178 -0.23 11.80 -33.94
C THR A 178 -0.84 13.10 -33.42
N SER A 179 -0.29 13.61 -32.33
CA SER A 179 -0.57 14.95 -31.83
C SER A 179 0.06 15.97 -32.77
N LYS A 180 -0.76 16.58 -33.65
CA LYS A 180 -0.43 17.85 -34.31
C LYS A 180 -0.41 18.96 -33.26
N ASP A 181 0.66 19.76 -33.33
CA ASP A 181 0.86 21.00 -32.60
C ASP A 181 -0.36 21.92 -32.62
N ALA A 182 -0.73 22.43 -31.44
CA ALA A 182 -1.49 23.66 -31.30
C ALA A 182 -0.92 24.47 -30.14
N LYS A 183 0.05 25.34 -30.48
CA LYS A 183 0.47 26.48 -29.67
C LYS A 183 -0.77 27.28 -29.24
N ARG A 184 -0.94 27.50 -27.94
CA ARG A 184 -1.77 28.58 -27.42
C ARG A 184 -0.94 29.41 -26.46
N ASP A 185 -0.42 30.51 -26.99
CA ASP A 185 0.22 31.57 -26.23
C ASP A 185 -0.74 32.12 -25.16
N ARG A 186 -0.30 32.11 -23.90
CA ARG A 186 -0.88 32.95 -22.86
C ARG A 186 0.23 33.78 -22.23
N LYS A 187 0.21 35.07 -22.57
CA LYS A 187 1.13 36.10 -22.08
C LYS A 187 1.17 36.12 -20.54
N HIS A 188 2.39 36.06 -20.02
CA HIS A 188 2.74 36.39 -18.65
C HIS A 188 2.39 37.85 -18.33
N SER A 189 1.72 38.08 -17.21
CA SER A 189 1.82 39.36 -16.48
C SER A 189 2.40 39.06 -15.09
N THR A 190 3.65 39.44 -14.91
CA THR A 190 4.41 39.31 -13.66
C THR A 190 4.01 40.44 -12.72
N ILE A 191 3.46 40.11 -11.55
CA ILE A 191 3.36 41.04 -10.42
C ILE A 191 4.13 40.39 -9.26
N TYR A 192 5.35 40.87 -9.03
CA TYR A 192 6.11 40.57 -7.83
C TYR A 192 5.44 41.26 -6.64
N ARG A 193 4.86 40.49 -5.71
CA ARG A 193 4.63 40.95 -4.33
C ARG A 193 5.61 40.24 -3.42
N SER A 194 6.41 41.02 -2.70
CA SER A 194 7.34 40.58 -1.65
C SER A 194 6.60 39.84 -0.54
N ILE A 195 7.01 38.59 -0.26
CA ILE A 195 6.46 37.71 0.78
C ILE A 195 7.40 37.74 2.00
N PRO A 196 6.89 37.85 3.25
CA PRO A 196 7.71 37.88 4.45
C PRO A 196 8.40 36.54 4.72
N ARG A 197 9.68 36.59 5.10
CA ARG A 197 10.48 35.41 5.50
C ARG A 197 10.02 34.91 6.88
N ILE A 198 9.55 33.67 6.95
CA ILE A 198 9.38 32.94 8.22
C ILE A 198 10.77 32.52 8.71
N ARG A 199 11.10 32.87 9.96
CA ARG A 199 12.41 32.63 10.58
C ARG A 199 12.30 31.40 11.49
N CYS A 200 12.91 30.28 11.11
CA CYS A 200 12.98 29.09 11.94
C CYS A 200 14.29 29.08 12.74
N SER A 201 14.22 28.77 14.03
CA SER A 201 15.37 28.56 14.92
C SER A 201 15.76 27.07 14.98
N SER A 202 17.06 26.77 15.02
CA SER A 202 17.63 25.42 15.10
C SER A 202 18.25 25.18 16.49
N TYR A 203 17.98 24.05 17.13
CA TYR A 203 18.58 23.68 18.41
C TYR A 203 18.96 22.19 18.46
N SER A 204 20.11 21.89 19.10
CA SER A 204 20.61 20.53 19.37
C SER A 204 20.69 20.33 20.88
N ALA A 205 20.16 19.22 21.39
CA ALA A 205 20.27 18.82 22.79
C ALA A 205 20.91 17.42 22.90
N GLU A 206 22.02 17.32 23.64
CA GLU A 206 22.62 16.05 24.05
C GLU A 206 22.65 15.96 25.58
N GLN A 207 21.82 15.09 26.17
CA GLN A 207 22.04 14.48 27.49
C GLN A 207 21.38 13.08 27.58
N PRO A 208 21.89 12.15 28.41
CA PRO A 208 21.57 10.73 28.36
C PRO A 208 20.35 10.36 29.22
N ILE A 209 19.45 9.48 28.72
CA ILE A 209 18.27 9.00 29.46
C ILE A 209 18.19 7.47 29.41
N ILE A 210 17.99 6.87 30.59
CA ILE A 210 17.92 5.44 30.90
C ILE A 210 16.60 4.84 30.38
N ALA A 211 16.67 3.65 29.77
CA ALA A 211 15.52 2.95 29.19
C ALA A 211 14.76 2.10 30.22
N GLU A 212 13.44 2.29 30.33
CA GLU A 212 12.55 1.44 31.14
C GLU A 212 12.19 0.12 30.41
N LYS A 213 12.04 -0.95 31.20
CA LYS A 213 11.78 -2.35 30.81
C LYS A 213 10.27 -2.60 30.64
N PRO A 214 9.83 -3.51 29.74
CA PRO A 214 8.41 -3.67 29.41
C PRO A 214 7.69 -4.66 30.35
N GLN A 215 6.47 -4.32 30.76
CA GLN A 215 5.50 -5.25 31.35
C GLN A 215 4.49 -5.68 30.27
N ASN A 216 4.38 -7.00 30.07
CA ASN A 216 3.42 -7.65 29.20
C ASN A 216 2.12 -7.91 29.98
N ASP A 217 1.00 -7.45 29.44
CA ASP A 217 -0.19 -8.23 29.13
C ASP A 217 -1.17 -7.30 28.42
N HIS A 218 -2.07 -7.84 27.60
CA HIS A 218 -3.42 -7.34 27.24
C HIS A 218 -3.83 -7.69 25.80
N SER A 219 -5.11 -8.08 25.71
CA SER A 219 -5.83 -8.65 24.57
C SER A 219 -5.89 -7.73 23.35
N LEU A 220 -5.54 -8.28 22.19
CA LEU A 220 -5.55 -7.59 20.89
C LEU A 220 -6.88 -7.87 20.18
N THR A 221 -7.76 -6.86 20.09
CA THR A 221 -8.84 -6.87 19.10
C THR A 221 -8.48 -5.91 17.97
N GLY A 222 -8.56 -6.38 16.73
CA GLY A 222 -8.40 -5.65 15.47
C GLY A 222 -7.76 -4.25 15.54
N THR A 223 -6.43 -4.19 15.38
CA THR A 223 -5.64 -2.96 15.08
C THR A 223 -5.71 -1.77 16.05
N ALA A 224 -6.59 -1.74 17.05
CA ALA A 224 -6.55 -0.75 18.11
C ALA A 224 -5.77 -1.33 19.30
N TYR A 225 -4.65 -0.69 19.63
CA TYR A 225 -4.17 -0.76 21.01
C TYR A 225 -5.28 -0.21 21.91
N ASP A 226 -5.43 -0.75 23.10
CA ASP A 226 -6.23 -0.21 24.21
C ASP A 226 -6.53 1.30 24.07
N PHE A 227 -7.82 1.65 23.93
CA PHE A 227 -8.27 3.04 23.69
C PHE A 227 -7.72 4.02 24.72
N GLU A 228 -7.45 3.54 25.94
CA GLU A 228 -6.91 4.35 27.03
C GLU A 228 -5.56 5.00 26.68
N ARG A 229 -4.72 4.30 25.89
CA ARG A 229 -3.40 4.82 25.51
C ARG A 229 -3.48 5.92 24.46
N ALA A 230 -4.45 5.86 23.54
CA ALA A 230 -4.64 6.89 22.51
C ALA A 230 -5.14 8.21 23.11
N THR A 231 -5.82 8.15 24.26
CA THR A 231 -6.29 9.32 25.02
C THR A 231 -5.34 9.71 26.15
N THR A 232 -4.15 9.13 26.24
CA THR A 232 -3.19 9.51 27.28
C THR A 232 -2.58 10.88 26.98
N SER A 233 -2.54 11.74 28.00
CA SER A 233 -1.92 13.06 27.90
C SER A 233 -0.43 12.95 27.55
N LEU A 234 0.02 13.68 26.53
CA LEU A 234 1.44 13.74 26.14
C LEU A 234 2.28 14.64 27.06
N THR A 235 1.64 15.51 27.84
CA THR A 235 2.32 16.45 28.75
C THR A 235 2.16 16.05 30.22
N GLY A 236 1.10 15.31 30.58
CA GLY A 236 0.73 15.07 31.97
C GLY A 236 0.32 16.33 32.72
N GLN A 237 0.07 17.43 32.01
CA GLN A 237 -0.27 18.75 32.56
C GLN A 237 -1.35 19.42 31.70
N PHE A 238 -2.20 20.24 32.32
CA PHE A 238 -3.19 21.02 31.59
C PHE A 238 -2.53 22.12 30.75
N LEU A 239 -2.93 22.19 29.48
CA LEU A 239 -2.54 23.25 28.56
C LEU A 239 -3.46 24.46 28.73
N LEU A 240 -2.91 25.66 28.57
CA LEU A 240 -3.67 26.92 28.60
C LEU A 240 -4.80 26.91 27.55
N ASN A 241 -4.45 26.57 26.31
CA ASN A 241 -5.33 26.51 25.15
C ASN A 241 -5.20 25.15 24.45
N SER A 242 -6.25 24.76 23.72
CA SER A 242 -6.15 23.66 22.76
C SER A 242 -5.15 23.99 21.67
N LYS A 243 -4.45 22.98 21.16
CA LYS A 243 -3.40 23.15 20.17
C LYS A 243 -3.76 22.45 18.87
N LYS A 244 -3.32 22.97 17.73
CA LYS A 244 -3.37 22.33 16.42
C LYS A 244 -1.94 22.24 15.88
N VAL A 245 -1.46 21.02 15.68
CA VAL A 245 -0.09 20.77 15.22
C VAL A 245 -0.14 20.13 13.85
N THR A 246 0.43 20.80 12.86
CA THR A 246 0.59 20.30 11.49
C THR A 246 2.02 19.83 11.32
N ILE A 247 2.21 18.57 10.96
CA ILE A 247 3.52 17.96 10.76
C ILE A 247 3.71 17.60 9.29
N VAL A 248 4.91 17.87 8.77
CA VAL A 248 5.23 17.74 7.34
C VAL A 248 6.56 17.01 7.18
N ARG A 249 6.60 16.05 6.26
CA ARG A 249 7.86 15.42 5.84
C ARG A 249 8.55 16.28 4.79
N HIS A 250 9.87 16.42 4.88
CA HIS A 250 10.66 17.03 3.81
C HIS A 250 10.43 16.37 2.43
N GLY A 251 10.66 17.13 1.34
CA GLY A 251 10.61 16.64 -0.03
C GLY A 251 11.66 15.57 -0.33
N LEU A 252 11.58 14.94 -1.50
CA LEU A 252 12.47 13.89 -1.97
C LEU A 252 13.93 14.36 -1.96
N SER A 253 14.82 13.55 -1.40
CA SER A 253 16.27 13.79 -1.44
C SER A 253 17.00 12.76 -2.30
N THR A 254 18.22 13.08 -2.73
CA THR A 254 19.06 12.18 -3.53
C THR A 254 19.19 10.79 -2.90
N TRP A 255 19.35 10.72 -1.59
CA TRP A 255 19.42 9.44 -0.85
C TRP A 255 18.06 8.74 -0.70
N ASN A 256 16.94 9.43 -0.91
CA ASN A 256 15.65 8.76 -1.01
C ASN A 256 15.53 8.00 -2.33
N GLU A 257 15.96 8.59 -3.45
CA GLU A 257 16.00 7.92 -4.76
C GLU A 257 16.94 6.71 -4.74
N GLU A 258 18.08 6.83 -4.08
CA GLU A 258 19.09 5.75 -3.98
C GLU A 258 18.74 4.69 -2.90
N GLY A 259 17.64 4.83 -2.16
CA GLY A 259 17.22 3.88 -1.13
C GLY A 259 18.14 3.81 0.11
N ARG A 260 18.96 4.84 0.35
CA ARG A 260 19.98 4.86 1.42
C ARG A 260 19.38 5.18 2.79
N ILE A 261 19.89 4.53 3.84
CA ILE A 261 19.54 4.84 5.23
C ILE A 261 20.24 6.14 5.64
N GLN A 262 19.46 7.19 5.89
CA GLN A 262 19.99 8.56 6.01
C GLN A 262 20.51 8.92 7.40
N GLY A 263 20.06 8.21 8.45
CA GLY A 263 20.43 8.50 9.84
C GLY A 263 20.21 9.97 10.23
N SER A 264 21.10 10.49 11.08
CA SER A 264 21.19 11.92 11.43
C SER A 264 22.18 12.67 10.51
N SER A 265 22.53 12.08 9.37
CA SER A 265 23.51 12.67 8.45
C SER A 265 22.91 13.83 7.67
N ASN A 266 23.71 14.88 7.55
CA ASN A 266 23.45 16.03 6.72
C ASN A 266 23.69 15.75 5.22
N SER A 267 24.11 14.56 4.78
CA SER A 267 24.71 14.40 3.44
C SER A 267 23.78 14.37 2.20
N SER A 268 22.45 14.31 2.36
CA SER A 268 21.50 14.23 1.23
C SER A 268 20.92 15.59 0.88
N VAL A 269 20.79 15.98 -0.40
CA VAL A 269 20.14 17.24 -0.85
C VAL A 269 18.78 16.97 -1.49
N LEU A 270 17.89 17.97 -1.51
CA LEU A 270 16.61 17.83 -2.22
C LEU A 270 16.86 17.65 -3.73
N THR A 271 16.14 16.72 -4.34
CA THR A 271 16.11 16.59 -5.81
C THR A 271 15.23 17.68 -6.39
N GLU A 272 15.24 17.86 -7.71
CA GLU A 272 14.33 18.81 -8.38
C GLU A 272 12.86 18.48 -8.07
N ALA A 273 12.52 17.18 -8.05
CA ALA A 273 11.21 16.70 -7.60
C ALA A 273 10.95 17.07 -6.14
N GLY A 274 11.94 16.92 -5.25
CA GLY A 274 11.84 17.33 -3.85
C GLY A 274 11.63 18.83 -3.64
N VAL A 275 12.24 19.68 -4.48
CA VAL A 275 12.01 21.13 -4.45
C VAL A 275 10.58 21.46 -4.90
N LYS A 276 10.11 20.82 -5.97
CA LYS A 276 8.71 20.95 -6.45
C LYS A 276 7.71 20.50 -5.38
N GLN A 277 7.98 19.39 -4.69
CA GLN A 277 7.18 18.91 -3.56
C GLN A 277 7.13 19.95 -2.44
N ALA A 278 8.28 20.50 -2.03
CA ALA A 278 8.32 21.52 -0.98
C ALA A 278 7.52 22.78 -1.36
N GLU A 279 7.59 23.22 -2.62
CA GLU A 279 6.81 24.36 -3.10
C GLU A 279 5.30 24.07 -3.12
N ARG A 280 4.89 22.85 -3.50
CA ARG A 280 3.48 22.43 -3.41
C ARG A 280 2.99 22.37 -1.98
N CYS A 281 3.79 21.86 -1.04
CA CYS A 281 3.46 21.92 0.39
C CYS A 281 3.29 23.37 0.85
N ARG A 282 4.19 24.26 0.45
CA ARG A 282 4.10 25.69 0.78
C ARG A 282 2.79 26.30 0.27
N GLN A 283 2.39 25.99 -0.96
CA GLN A 283 1.12 26.45 -1.53
C GLN A 283 -0.10 25.89 -0.78
N ALA A 284 -0.07 24.60 -0.41
CA ALA A 284 -1.14 23.96 0.36
C ALA A 284 -1.31 24.58 1.75
N LEU A 285 -0.21 25.00 2.37
CA LEU A 285 -0.18 25.59 3.70
C LEU A 285 -0.32 27.13 3.70
N ALA A 286 -0.34 27.78 2.53
CA ALA A 286 -0.26 29.24 2.41
C ALA A 286 -1.42 29.99 3.09
N ASN A 287 -2.58 29.36 3.18
CA ASN A 287 -3.78 29.93 3.80
C ASN A 287 -3.98 29.47 5.26
N MET A 288 -2.99 28.78 5.85
CA MET A 288 -3.02 28.38 7.25
C MET A 288 -2.22 29.36 8.09
N HIS A 289 -2.77 29.74 9.25
CA HIS A 289 -2.05 30.52 10.24
C HIS A 289 -1.22 29.60 11.15
N PHE A 290 0.01 29.98 11.43
CA PHE A 290 0.89 29.29 12.38
C PHE A 290 1.54 30.34 13.30
N ASP A 291 1.40 30.12 14.60
CA ASP A 291 2.06 30.94 15.63
C ASP A 291 3.56 30.65 15.65
N GLN A 292 3.94 29.37 15.52
CA GLN A 292 5.34 28.93 15.54
C GLN A 292 5.62 27.78 14.57
N CYS A 293 6.86 27.73 14.10
CA CYS A 293 7.37 26.70 13.18
C CYS A 293 8.62 26.03 13.76
N PHE A 294 8.59 24.71 13.89
CA PHE A 294 9.73 23.87 14.26
C PHE A 294 10.29 23.17 13.02
N ALA A 295 11.62 23.15 12.89
CA ALA A 295 12.30 22.43 11.81
C ALA A 295 13.49 21.67 12.38
N SER A 296 13.78 20.49 11.80
CA SER A 296 14.98 19.74 12.17
C SER A 296 16.26 20.53 11.84
N PRO A 297 17.30 20.52 12.70
CA PRO A 297 18.54 21.28 12.51
C PRO A 297 19.47 20.74 11.41
N ILE A 298 19.09 19.65 10.72
CA ILE A 298 19.91 18.95 9.73
C ILE A 298 19.94 19.74 8.41
N SER A 299 21.06 20.44 8.13
CA SER A 299 21.33 21.19 6.89
C SER A 299 22.03 20.30 5.85
N ARG A 300 21.53 20.28 4.62
CA ARG A 300 21.79 19.19 3.65
C ARG A 300 23.01 19.42 2.72
N ALA A 301 24.10 18.62 2.79
CA ALA A 301 25.33 18.67 1.96
C ALA A 301 26.27 17.42 1.92
N LYS A 302 26.71 17.02 0.71
CA LYS A 302 27.99 16.41 0.20
C LYS A 302 28.84 15.36 0.97
N ASN A 303 29.35 14.42 0.16
CA ASN A 303 30.51 13.51 0.27
C ASN A 303 30.64 12.57 1.48
N LEU A 304 30.01 11.39 1.37
CA LEU A 304 30.50 10.12 1.92
C LEU A 304 30.09 9.02 0.95
N GLU A 305 31.05 8.18 0.54
CA GLU A 305 30.84 7.14 -0.47
C GLU A 305 29.76 6.15 -0.03
N ALA A 306 28.92 5.83 -0.99
CA ALA A 306 27.76 4.98 -0.86
C ALA A 306 28.17 3.54 -0.59
N VAL A 307 27.82 2.99 0.57
CA VAL A 307 28.05 1.56 0.81
C VAL A 307 26.73 0.88 1.18
N ASP A 308 26.41 -0.19 0.45
CA ASP A 308 25.17 -0.95 0.63
C ASP A 308 25.20 -1.70 1.97
N ALA A 309 24.51 -1.15 2.97
CA ALA A 309 24.40 -1.74 4.30
C ALA A 309 23.82 -3.16 4.28
N ARG A 310 23.09 -3.55 3.23
CA ARG A 310 22.59 -4.92 3.05
C ARG A 310 23.70 -5.92 2.77
N VAL A 311 24.76 -5.49 2.08
CA VAL A 311 25.92 -6.32 1.72
C VAL A 311 26.88 -6.44 2.90
N ILE A 312 27.09 -5.35 3.64
CA ILE A 312 28.09 -5.29 4.71
C ILE A 312 27.53 -5.76 6.07
N TYR A 313 26.26 -5.47 6.35
CA TYR A 313 25.62 -5.76 7.63
C TYR A 313 24.28 -6.51 7.44
N PRO A 314 24.28 -7.72 6.85
CA PRO A 314 23.07 -8.41 6.45
C PRO A 314 22.16 -8.75 7.63
N LYS A 315 22.73 -9.10 8.80
CA LYS A 315 21.94 -9.43 10.00
C LYS A 315 21.29 -8.18 10.58
N GLU A 316 22.06 -7.12 10.77
CA GLU A 316 21.61 -5.82 11.26
C GLU A 316 20.57 -5.21 10.33
N TYR A 317 20.74 -5.36 9.01
CA TYR A 317 19.78 -4.92 8.00
C TYR A 317 18.44 -5.67 8.13
N VAL A 318 18.47 -6.99 8.31
CA VAL A 318 17.25 -7.80 8.52
C VAL A 318 16.58 -7.42 9.84
N THR A 319 17.31 -7.31 10.94
CA THR A 319 16.75 -6.88 12.22
C THR A 319 16.14 -5.48 12.12
N TRP A 320 16.81 -4.52 11.49
CA TRP A 320 16.24 -3.19 11.23
C TRP A 320 14.96 -3.23 10.37
N ARG A 321 14.89 -4.17 9.42
CA ARG A 321 13.72 -4.34 8.55
C ARG A 321 12.54 -4.97 9.28
N GLU A 322 12.78 -6.05 10.01
CA GLU A 322 11.74 -6.94 10.54
C GLU A 322 11.39 -6.60 12.00
N ASP A 323 12.38 -6.28 12.83
CA ASP A 323 12.20 -5.93 14.23
C ASP A 323 12.98 -4.63 14.60
N PRO A 324 12.53 -3.48 14.05
CA PRO A 324 13.21 -2.21 14.30
C PRO A 324 13.20 -1.80 15.77
N ALA A 325 12.24 -2.27 16.58
CA ALA A 325 12.13 -1.90 17.99
C ALA A 325 13.25 -2.52 18.83
N ASN A 326 13.68 -3.74 18.48
CA ASN A 326 14.78 -4.44 19.15
C ASN A 326 16.10 -4.40 18.37
N PHE A 327 16.14 -3.66 17.26
CA PHE A 327 17.39 -3.34 16.58
C PHE A 327 18.34 -2.58 17.52
N TYR A 328 19.52 -3.17 17.76
CA TYR A 328 20.54 -2.65 18.66
C TYR A 328 21.83 -2.39 17.88
N VAL A 329 22.35 -1.17 17.99
CA VAL A 329 23.59 -0.77 17.33
C VAL A 329 24.31 0.27 18.18
N ASN A 330 25.64 0.16 18.27
CA ASN A 330 26.50 1.12 18.98
C ASN A 330 26.03 1.45 20.40
N GLY A 331 25.56 0.45 21.16
CA GLY A 331 25.15 0.66 22.55
C GLY A 331 23.70 1.14 22.73
N VAL A 332 22.94 1.34 21.65
CA VAL A 332 21.64 2.01 21.69
C VAL A 332 20.58 1.23 20.90
N TYR A 333 19.33 1.29 21.36
CA TYR A 333 18.14 0.89 20.60
C TYR A 333 17.57 2.11 19.86
N PRO A 334 17.86 2.33 18.56
CA PRO A 334 17.58 3.59 17.89
C PRO A 334 16.09 3.91 17.84
N THR A 335 15.25 2.91 17.57
CA THR A 335 13.79 3.08 17.51
C THR A 335 13.21 3.43 18.87
N ARG A 336 13.66 2.77 19.95
CA ARG A 336 13.19 3.10 21.31
C ARG A 336 13.63 4.51 21.73
N ARG A 337 14.87 4.91 21.41
CA ARG A 337 15.35 6.28 21.61
C ARG A 337 14.50 7.29 20.84
N LEU A 338 14.11 6.97 19.60
CA LEU A 338 13.25 7.83 18.78
C LEU A 338 11.87 8.07 19.40
N TRP A 339 11.29 7.07 20.08
CA TRP A 339 10.03 7.23 20.84
C TRP A 339 10.21 8.18 22.02
N ALA A 340 11.32 8.06 22.75
CA ALA A 340 11.64 8.98 23.84
C ALA A 340 11.79 10.41 23.32
N THR A 341 12.55 10.60 22.24
CA THR A 341 12.71 11.90 21.57
C THR A 341 11.38 12.47 21.09
N ALA A 342 10.50 11.64 20.51
CA ALA A 342 9.18 12.10 20.07
C ALA A 342 8.29 12.55 21.23
N ARG A 343 8.34 11.87 22.38
CA ARG A 343 7.61 12.30 23.59
C ARG A 343 8.12 13.66 24.09
N GLU A 344 9.44 13.85 24.13
CA GLU A 344 10.00 15.14 24.56
C GLU A 344 9.65 16.26 23.59
N ALA A 345 9.73 16.01 22.28
CA ALA A 345 9.32 16.97 21.27
C ALA A 345 7.85 17.36 21.41
N TRP A 346 6.95 16.42 21.70
CA TRP A 346 5.56 16.74 21.98
C TRP A 346 5.38 17.61 23.22
N ARG A 347 6.11 17.32 24.30
CA ARG A 347 6.08 18.16 25.51
C ARG A 347 6.50 19.59 25.19
N GLU A 348 7.61 19.74 24.47
CA GLU A 348 8.12 21.06 24.07
C GLU A 348 7.10 21.81 23.19
N ILE A 349 6.59 21.18 22.12
CA ILE A 349 5.63 21.80 21.21
C ILE A 349 4.35 22.22 21.96
N LEU A 350 3.80 21.35 22.81
CA LEU A 350 2.52 21.61 23.46
C LEU A 350 2.61 22.63 24.60
N LEU A 351 3.74 22.68 25.30
CA LEU A 351 4.00 23.66 26.36
C LEU A 351 4.42 25.03 25.82
N THR A 352 4.87 25.09 24.56
CA THR A 352 5.20 26.34 23.88
C THR A 352 3.95 27.23 23.71
N PRO A 353 4.05 28.57 23.95
CA PRO A 353 2.94 29.50 23.72
C PRO A 353 2.46 29.53 22.26
N GLY A 354 1.16 29.72 22.04
CA GLY A 354 0.53 29.66 20.72
C GLY A 354 -0.50 28.53 20.62
N GLU A 355 -1.23 28.48 19.52
CA GLU A 355 -2.31 27.50 19.28
C GLU A 355 -2.06 26.68 18.03
N HIS A 356 -1.44 27.25 17.00
CA HIS A 356 -1.20 26.65 15.70
C HIS A 356 0.29 26.48 15.42
N PHE A 357 0.73 25.23 15.26
CA PHE A 357 2.15 24.90 15.09
C PHE A 357 2.38 24.16 13.77
N LEU A 358 3.50 24.48 13.12
CA LEU A 358 4.02 23.72 11.99
C LEU A 358 5.31 23.01 12.38
N VAL A 359 5.45 21.73 12.08
CA VAL A 359 6.66 20.94 12.34
C VAL A 359 7.13 20.30 11.05
N VAL A 360 8.34 20.62 10.58
CA VAL A 360 8.92 20.06 9.37
C VAL A 360 10.10 19.16 9.71
N THR A 361 10.02 17.87 9.40
CA THR A 361 11.03 16.90 9.83
C THR A 361 11.10 15.64 8.94
N HIS A 362 11.67 14.55 9.45
CA HIS A 362 12.04 13.35 8.70
C HIS A 362 11.10 12.15 8.96
N LYS A 363 11.12 11.17 8.05
CA LYS A 363 10.22 10.00 8.06
C LYS A 363 10.20 9.26 9.41
N SER A 364 11.37 8.90 9.94
CA SER A 364 11.45 8.07 11.14
C SER A 364 10.90 8.80 12.37
N ILE A 365 11.29 10.06 12.59
CA ILE A 365 10.79 10.84 13.72
C ILE A 365 9.30 11.21 13.54
N LEU A 366 8.81 11.44 12.32
CA LEU A 366 7.36 11.60 12.08
C LEU A 366 6.58 10.36 12.45
N ARG A 367 7.07 9.17 12.09
CA ARG A 367 6.45 7.91 12.52
C ARG A 367 6.41 7.81 14.04
N ALA A 368 7.49 8.16 14.71
CA ALA A 368 7.52 8.17 16.18
C ALA A 368 6.55 9.21 16.77
N LEU A 369 6.50 10.44 16.25
CA LEU A 369 5.56 11.49 16.68
C LEU A 369 4.10 11.06 16.50
N ILE A 370 3.75 10.50 15.34
CA ILE A 370 2.40 10.03 15.05
C ILE A 370 2.07 8.86 15.98
N CYS A 371 2.94 7.86 16.09
CA CYS A 371 2.70 6.69 16.92
C CYS A 371 2.58 7.06 18.40
N THR A 372 3.43 7.92 18.94
CA THR A 372 3.33 8.34 20.35
C THR A 372 2.06 9.13 20.62
N ALA A 373 1.63 10.00 19.71
CA ALA A 373 0.36 10.71 19.82
C ALA A 373 -0.85 9.77 19.78
N LEU A 374 -0.75 8.64 19.08
CA LEU A 374 -1.79 7.61 19.00
C LEU A 374 -1.67 6.51 20.08
N GLY A 375 -0.73 6.63 21.02
CA GLY A 375 -0.50 5.60 22.05
C GLY A 375 0.13 4.29 21.54
N LEU A 376 0.69 4.29 20.32
CA LEU A 376 1.30 3.12 19.69
C LEU A 376 2.77 2.94 20.14
N PRO A 377 3.19 1.70 20.49
CA PRO A 377 4.53 1.46 21.01
C PRO A 377 5.58 1.31 19.88
N PRO A 378 6.89 1.29 20.19
CA PRO A 378 7.99 1.22 19.21
C PRO A 378 7.89 0.04 18.22
N GLU A 379 7.28 -1.07 18.63
CA GLU A 379 7.04 -2.26 17.82
C GLU A 379 6.13 -1.97 16.61
N ARG A 380 5.38 -0.86 16.66
CA ARG A 380 4.55 -0.36 15.56
C ARG A 380 5.27 0.66 14.67
N PHE A 381 6.62 0.73 14.70
CA PHE A 381 7.38 1.69 13.89
C PHE A 381 7.07 1.70 12.39
N ARG A 382 6.67 0.56 11.83
CA ARG A 382 6.31 0.44 10.41
C ARG A 382 4.80 0.44 10.15
N ALA A 383 3.96 0.63 11.17
CA ALA A 383 2.51 0.59 11.03
C ALA A 383 1.96 1.76 10.19
N ILE A 384 2.68 2.88 10.14
CA ILE A 384 2.26 4.10 9.45
C ILE A 384 3.33 4.51 8.45
N ASP A 385 2.93 4.72 7.20
CA ASP A 385 3.80 5.31 6.20
C ASP A 385 3.63 6.82 6.10
N VAL A 386 4.72 7.50 5.76
CA VAL A 386 4.77 8.96 5.62
C VAL A 386 5.52 9.29 4.34
N ASN A 387 4.81 9.82 3.34
CA ASN A 387 5.35 10.18 2.03
C ASN A 387 6.15 11.49 2.10
N ASN A 388 7.07 11.69 1.16
CA ASN A 388 7.77 12.97 1.02
C ASN A 388 6.74 14.08 0.75
N GLY A 389 6.84 15.18 1.52
CA GLY A 389 5.82 16.24 1.54
C GLY A 389 4.44 15.84 2.06
N GLY A 390 4.29 14.64 2.64
CA GLY A 390 3.05 14.24 3.30
C GLY A 390 2.75 15.14 4.49
N ILE A 391 1.49 15.59 4.60
CA ILE A 391 1.00 16.49 5.65
C ILE A 391 0.09 15.69 6.59
N SER A 392 0.34 15.76 7.89
CA SER A 392 -0.59 15.21 8.91
C SER A 392 -0.94 16.30 9.92
N THR A 393 -2.15 16.26 10.46
CA THR A 393 -2.64 17.27 11.40
C THR A 393 -3.24 16.63 12.62
N PHE A 394 -2.86 17.15 13.78
CA PHE A 394 -3.41 16.78 15.08
C PHE A 394 -4.06 17.99 15.74
N SER A 395 -5.15 17.74 16.46
CA SER A 395 -5.68 18.65 17.46
C SER A 395 -5.48 18.06 18.85
N PHE A 396 -5.07 18.90 19.79
CA PHE A 396 -4.88 18.56 21.19
C PHE A 396 -5.85 19.35 22.04
N ASN A 397 -6.58 18.67 22.91
CA ASN A 397 -7.44 19.34 23.87
C ASN A 397 -6.61 19.95 25.03
N LYS A 398 -7.27 20.64 25.96
CA LYS A 398 -6.59 21.25 27.12
C LYS A 398 -5.94 20.23 28.08
N ARG A 399 -6.25 18.94 27.96
CA ARG A 399 -5.60 17.87 28.72
C ARG A 399 -4.33 17.34 28.05
N GLY A 400 -4.00 17.81 26.84
CA GLY A 400 -2.86 17.31 26.07
C GLY A 400 -3.12 15.97 25.40
N GLU A 401 -4.38 15.59 25.25
CA GLU A 401 -4.81 14.35 24.58
C GLU A 401 -4.92 14.61 23.08
N ALA A 402 -4.39 13.70 22.28
CA ALA A 402 -4.28 13.88 20.84
C ALA A 402 -5.52 13.37 20.10
N MET A 403 -5.93 14.11 19.07
CA MET A 403 -6.89 13.66 18.07
C MET A 403 -6.29 13.86 16.67
N LEU A 404 -6.13 12.77 15.95
CA LEU A 404 -5.67 12.78 14.55
C LEU A 404 -6.78 13.30 13.64
N GLN A 405 -6.52 14.41 12.95
CA GLN A 405 -7.47 15.01 12.01
C GLN A 405 -7.20 14.57 10.56
N SER A 406 -5.93 14.44 10.20
CA SER A 406 -5.51 14.00 8.86
C SER A 406 -4.18 13.28 8.94
N LEU A 407 -4.02 12.23 8.14
CA LEU A 407 -2.81 11.42 8.10
C LEU A 407 -2.25 11.38 6.68
N ASN A 408 -0.99 11.80 6.53
CA ASN A 408 -0.19 11.64 5.32
C ASN A 408 -0.90 12.12 4.03
N MET A 409 -1.53 13.29 4.08
CA MET A 409 -2.23 13.89 2.95
C MET A 409 -1.23 14.33 1.87
N THR A 410 -1.43 13.85 0.64
CA THR A 410 -0.57 14.13 -0.53
C THR A 410 -1.34 14.69 -1.73
N ALA A 411 -2.61 15.06 -1.57
CA ALA A 411 -3.45 15.56 -2.66
C ALA A 411 -2.84 16.78 -3.39
N HIS A 412 -2.11 17.63 -2.66
CA HIS A 412 -1.41 18.80 -3.21
C HIS A 412 -0.20 18.43 -4.11
N MET A 413 0.20 17.15 -4.14
CA MET A 413 1.26 16.63 -5.00
C MET A 413 0.74 16.12 -6.35
N TYR A 414 -0.58 16.07 -6.54
CA TYR A 414 -1.19 15.68 -7.81
C TYR A 414 -1.29 16.89 -8.75
N SER A 415 -0.65 16.81 -9.91
CA SER A 415 -0.71 17.81 -10.98
C SER A 415 -0.68 17.12 -12.33
N ASP A 416 -1.46 17.60 -13.29
CA ASP A 416 -1.41 17.12 -14.68
C ASP A 416 -1.56 15.60 -14.81
N HIS A 417 -2.44 15.03 -13.99
CA HIS A 417 -2.71 13.59 -13.87
C HIS A 417 -1.56 12.72 -13.35
N VAL A 418 -0.52 13.32 -12.79
CA VAL A 418 0.66 12.62 -12.26
C VAL A 418 0.92 13.07 -10.81
N TYR A 419 1.31 12.12 -9.96
CA TYR A 419 1.86 12.46 -8.65
C TYR A 419 3.33 12.83 -8.80
N ILE A 420 3.73 13.97 -8.24
CA ILE A 420 5.14 14.34 -8.16
C ILE A 420 5.81 13.38 -7.17
N SER A 421 6.41 12.31 -7.69
CA SER A 421 7.11 11.26 -6.93
C SER A 421 8.52 11.66 -6.56
#